data_AF-A0A9N9H7P2-F1
#
_entry.id   AF-A0A9N9H7P2-F1
#
_cell.length_a   1.000
_cell.length_b   1.000
_cell.length_c   1.000
_cell.angle_alpha   90.00
_cell.angle_beta   90.00
_cell.angle_gamma   90.00
#
_symmetry.space_group_name_H-M   'P 1'
#
loop_
_entity.id
_entity.type
_entity.pdbx_description
1 polymer ?
#
loop_
_entity_poly.entity_id
_entity_poly.type
_entity_poly.pdbx_seq_one_letter_code
_entity_poly.pdbx_strand_id
1 'polypeptide(L)'
;ENKRIRQQHESLQEENRETLRINSELKEALQEKENRETLRINSELKVKLQERDEQLEKLQQQDLNFEKQKIEIQVISQNIEKTLEMLESDEINENNNKILKEKNKPLISESMIHTNYDWPGSFGELKTNTVLQYDDEYINVMSWGAPALFKRPPFKKKIGKDNETKPVELFKLHLSNLPDELKPKLPVRYEKAITDYLREIGKVIKETIASRWIGIDILHQVLLVLTYPADYSDKAKAIMRKCAFNPGIKKEFQHRINISIPTQPTVAVAHGAVKTQFYFSSDS
;
A
#
# COMPACT_ATOMS: atom_id res chain seq x y z
N GLU A 1 -15.26 85.24 15.29
CA GLU A 1 -15.72 83.92 15.77
C GLU A 1 -16.98 83.37 15.09
N ASN A 2 -18.19 83.82 15.43
CA ASN A 2 -19.44 83.07 15.17
C ASN A 2 -19.73 82.70 13.70
N LYS A 3 -19.39 83.57 12.75
CA LYS A 3 -19.64 83.31 11.31
C LYS A 3 -18.78 82.17 10.77
N ARG A 4 -17.52 82.06 11.22
CA ARG A 4 -16.60 80.97 10.84
C ARG A 4 -17.07 79.62 11.40
N ILE A 5 -17.52 79.60 12.65
CA ILE A 5 -18.03 78.39 13.31
C ILE A 5 -19.27 77.86 12.59
N ARG A 6 -20.20 78.74 12.16
CA ARG A 6 -21.36 78.33 11.35
C ARG A 6 -20.97 77.70 10.02
N GLN A 7 -20.04 78.32 9.28
CA GLN A 7 -19.56 77.76 8.01
C GLN A 7 -18.89 76.39 8.19
N GLN A 8 -18.10 76.22 9.25
CA GLN A 8 -17.50 74.93 9.58
C GLN A 8 -18.54 73.87 9.93
N HIS A 9 -19.58 74.25 10.68
CA HIS A 9 -20.68 73.34 11.01
C HIS A 9 -21.47 72.91 9.77
N GLU A 10 -21.76 73.83 8.85
CA GLU A 10 -22.40 73.54 7.57
C GLU A 10 -21.54 72.59 6.71
N SER A 11 -20.22 72.83 6.65
CA SER A 11 -19.26 71.95 5.96
C SER A 11 -19.24 70.54 6.54
N LEU A 12 -19.20 70.42 7.87
CA LEU A 12 -19.21 69.13 8.57
C LEU A 12 -20.54 68.38 8.38
N GLN A 13 -21.66 69.10 8.29
CA GLN A 13 -22.95 68.49 8.00
C GLN A 13 -23.01 67.93 6.57
N GLU A 14 -22.37 68.60 5.62
CA GLU A 14 -22.30 68.11 4.24
C GLU A 14 -21.36 66.90 4.12
N GLU A 15 -20.19 66.94 4.74
CA GLU A 15 -19.27 65.78 4.79
C GLU A 15 -19.91 64.55 5.45
N ASN A 16 -20.68 64.75 6.52
CA ASN A 16 -21.41 63.65 7.16
C ASN A 16 -22.50 63.06 6.24
N ARG A 17 -23.19 63.89 5.46
CA ARG A 17 -24.17 63.41 4.47
C ARG A 17 -23.51 62.60 3.37
N GLU A 18 -22.39 63.07 2.85
CA GLU A 18 -21.65 62.35 1.81
C GLU A 18 -21.08 61.02 2.34
N THR A 19 -20.56 61.02 3.57
CA THR A 19 -20.08 59.80 4.24
C THR A 19 -21.19 58.76 4.40
N LEU A 20 -22.40 59.19 4.79
CA LEU A 20 -23.56 58.30 4.89
C LEU A 20 -23.94 57.72 3.53
N ARG A 21 -23.88 58.52 2.45
CA ARG A 21 -24.16 58.04 1.09
C ARG A 21 -23.14 56.99 0.66
N ILE A 22 -21.84 57.28 0.79
CA ILE A 22 -20.75 56.37 0.44
C ILE A 22 -20.85 55.06 1.23
N ASN A 23 -21.17 55.12 2.53
CA ASN A 23 -21.35 53.92 3.35
C ASN A 23 -22.51 53.05 2.87
N SER A 24 -23.60 53.65 2.39
CA SER A 24 -24.71 52.91 1.78
C SER A 24 -24.28 52.22 0.48
N GLU A 25 -23.62 52.96 -0.41
CA GLU A 25 -23.11 52.45 -1.68
C GLU A 25 -22.10 51.31 -1.48
N LEU A 26 -21.19 51.43 -0.51
CA LEU A 26 -20.23 50.37 -0.16
C LEU A 26 -20.92 49.11 0.35
N LYS A 27 -21.99 49.25 1.15
CA LYS A 27 -22.76 48.11 1.66
C LYS A 27 -23.43 47.35 0.51
N GLU A 28 -24.02 48.06 -0.44
CA GLU A 28 -24.62 47.47 -1.64
C GLU A 28 -23.59 46.77 -2.51
N ALA A 29 -22.45 47.42 -2.77
CA ALA A 29 -21.36 46.86 -3.57
C ALA A 29 -20.74 45.60 -2.92
N LEU A 30 -20.63 45.56 -1.59
CA LEU A 30 -20.16 44.40 -0.85
C LEU A 30 -21.13 43.22 -1.01
N GLN A 31 -22.43 43.47 -0.82
CA GLN A 31 -23.47 42.45 -0.99
C GLN A 31 -23.49 41.92 -2.42
N GLU A 32 -23.34 42.79 -3.42
CA GLU A 32 -23.32 42.40 -4.82
C GLU A 32 -22.10 41.51 -5.13
N LYS A 33 -20.93 41.85 -4.57
CA LYS A 33 -19.72 41.05 -4.71
C LYS A 33 -19.88 39.65 -4.09
N GLU A 34 -20.45 39.55 -2.90
CA GLU A 34 -20.73 38.26 -2.24
C GLU A 34 -21.72 37.41 -3.06
N ASN A 35 -22.76 38.03 -3.62
CA ASN A 35 -23.74 37.34 -4.46
C ASN A 35 -23.08 36.81 -5.75
N ARG A 36 -22.20 37.61 -6.38
CA ARG A 36 -21.46 37.19 -7.58
C ARG A 36 -20.53 36.01 -7.30
N GLU A 37 -19.80 36.05 -6.18
CA GLU A 37 -18.90 34.96 -5.81
C GLU A 37 -19.70 33.67 -5.49
N THR A 38 -20.83 33.79 -4.80
CA THR A 38 -21.72 32.66 -4.52
C THR A 38 -22.23 32.04 -5.82
N LEU A 39 -22.64 32.85 -6.79
CA LEU A 39 -23.08 32.38 -8.11
C LEU A 39 -21.97 31.64 -8.85
N ARG A 40 -20.74 32.17 -8.79
CA ARG A 40 -19.57 31.53 -9.39
C ARG A 40 -19.31 30.17 -8.76
N ILE A 41 -19.22 30.09 -7.43
CA ILE A 41 -18.97 28.84 -6.70
C ILE A 41 -20.08 27.81 -7.01
N ASN A 42 -21.34 28.23 -7.01
CA ASN A 42 -22.46 27.35 -7.34
C ASN A 42 -22.36 26.80 -8.77
N SER A 43 -21.93 27.61 -9.73
CA SER A 43 -21.71 27.15 -11.10
C SER A 43 -20.56 26.13 -11.21
N GLU A 44 -19.44 26.38 -10.52
CA GLU A 44 -18.30 25.44 -10.49
C GLU A 44 -18.66 24.12 -9.81
N LEU A 45 -19.41 24.17 -8.69
CA LEU A 45 -19.89 22.98 -8.00
C LEU A 45 -20.85 22.16 -8.86
N LYS A 46 -21.73 22.82 -9.63
CA LYS A 46 -22.67 22.14 -10.53
C LYS A 46 -21.92 21.34 -11.60
N VAL A 47 -20.86 21.91 -12.20
CA VAL A 47 -20.02 21.20 -13.18
C VAL A 47 -19.34 20.00 -12.54
N LYS A 48 -18.74 20.17 -11.35
CA LYS A 48 -18.10 19.07 -10.61
C LYS A 48 -19.08 17.94 -10.25
N LEU A 49 -20.34 18.29 -9.94
CA LEU A 49 -21.38 17.31 -9.64
C LEU A 49 -21.70 16.47 -10.87
N GLN A 50 -21.87 17.12 -12.02
CA GLN A 50 -22.12 16.44 -13.29
C GLN A 50 -20.97 15.50 -13.70
N GLU A 51 -19.71 15.95 -13.55
CA GLU A 51 -18.54 15.09 -13.79
C GLU A 51 -18.50 13.86 -12.87
N ARG A 52 -18.93 14.01 -11.61
CA ARG A 52 -19.02 12.88 -10.67
C ARG A 52 -20.12 11.91 -11.07
N ASP A 53 -21.26 12.39 -11.55
CA ASP A 53 -22.37 11.56 -12.01
C ASP A 53 -21.96 10.73 -13.24
N GLU A 54 -21.25 11.33 -14.20
CA GLU A 54 -20.71 10.60 -15.36
C GLU A 54 -19.67 9.53 -14.97
N GLN A 55 -18.85 9.81 -13.95
CA GLN A 55 -17.91 8.81 -13.41
C GLN A 55 -18.64 7.65 -12.71
N LEU A 56 -19.73 7.95 -12.00
CA LEU A 56 -20.53 6.94 -11.33
C LEU A 56 -21.18 5.98 -12.34
N GLU A 57 -21.71 6.52 -13.44
CA GLU A 57 -22.31 5.72 -14.51
C GLU A 57 -21.29 4.78 -15.17
N LYS A 58 -20.07 5.27 -15.42
CA LYS A 58 -18.96 4.44 -15.93
C LYS A 58 -18.60 3.29 -14.98
N LEU A 59 -18.56 3.57 -13.68
CA LEU A 59 -18.27 2.55 -12.66
C LEU A 59 -19.39 1.50 -12.59
N GLN A 60 -20.65 1.92 -12.64
CA GLN A 60 -21.79 1.00 -12.66
C GLN A 60 -21.76 0.07 -13.88
N GLN A 61 -21.41 0.61 -15.05
CA GLN A 61 -21.27 -0.20 -16.26
C GLN A 61 -20.13 -1.22 -16.15
N GLN A 62 -19.03 -0.84 -15.50
CA GLN A 62 -17.91 -1.74 -15.25
C GLN A 62 -18.29 -2.88 -14.29
N ASP A 63 -19.04 -2.58 -13.24
CA ASP A 63 -19.50 -3.57 -12.26
C ASP A 63 -20.44 -4.59 -12.90
N LEU A 64 -21.36 -4.13 -13.77
CA LEU A 64 -22.23 -5.00 -14.55
C LEU A 64 -21.43 -5.95 -15.46
N ASN A 65 -20.32 -5.46 -16.03
CA ASN A 65 -19.44 -6.28 -16.87
C ASN A 65 -18.72 -7.37 -16.04
N PHE A 66 -18.27 -7.05 -14.82
CA PHE A 66 -17.67 -8.03 -13.93
C PHE A 66 -18.64 -9.10 -13.47
N GLU A 67 -19.89 -8.74 -13.14
CA GLU A 67 -20.91 -9.73 -12.77
C GLU A 67 -21.23 -10.68 -13.94
N LYS A 68 -21.23 -10.19 -15.19
CA LYS A 68 -21.34 -11.07 -16.38
C LYS A 68 -20.19 -12.07 -16.46
N GLN A 69 -18.95 -11.60 -16.33
CA GLN A 69 -17.76 -12.48 -16.36
C GLN A 69 -17.78 -13.53 -15.23
N LYS A 70 -18.24 -13.14 -14.04
CA LYS A 70 -18.37 -14.05 -12.91
C LYS A 70 -19.38 -15.16 -13.17
N ILE A 71 -20.53 -14.84 -13.78
CA ILE A 71 -21.52 -15.84 -14.19
C ILE A 71 -20.91 -16.81 -15.22
N GLU A 72 -20.18 -16.30 -16.21
CA GLU A 72 -19.50 -17.15 -17.21
C GLU A 72 -18.50 -18.12 -16.56
N ILE A 73 -17.66 -17.63 -15.65
CA ILE A 73 -16.71 -18.47 -14.90
C ILE A 73 -17.44 -19.52 -14.07
N GLN A 74 -18.55 -19.16 -13.43
CA GLN A 74 -19.34 -20.10 -12.63
C GLN A 74 -19.90 -21.24 -13.49
N VAL A 75 -20.40 -20.94 -14.68
CA VAL A 75 -20.89 -21.96 -15.63
C VAL A 75 -19.74 -22.88 -16.08
N ILE A 76 -18.57 -22.32 -16.38
CA ILE A 76 -17.38 -23.10 -16.74
C ILE A 76 -16.99 -24.05 -15.61
N SER A 77 -16.95 -23.55 -14.36
CA SER A 77 -16.62 -24.36 -13.18
C SER A 77 -17.56 -25.56 -13.03
N GLN A 78 -18.88 -25.32 -13.15
CA GLN A 78 -19.88 -26.39 -13.04
C GLN A 78 -19.76 -27.44 -14.16
N ASN A 79 -19.39 -27.01 -15.38
CA ASN A 79 -19.17 -27.94 -16.48
C ASN A 79 -17.92 -28.80 -16.27
N ILE A 80 -16.87 -28.23 -15.69
CA ILE A 80 -15.67 -28.98 -15.31
C ILE A 80 -16.00 -30.00 -14.22
N GLU A 81 -16.72 -29.61 -13.17
CA GLU A 81 -17.15 -30.51 -12.08
C GLU A 81 -17.95 -31.70 -12.62
N LYS A 82 -18.94 -31.47 -13.48
CA LYS A 82 -19.72 -32.55 -14.12
C LYS A 82 -18.86 -33.45 -15.00
N THR A 83 -17.86 -32.90 -15.69
CA THR A 83 -16.95 -33.69 -16.53
C THR A 83 -16.07 -34.59 -15.66
N LEU A 84 -15.62 -34.09 -14.51
CA LEU A 84 -14.85 -34.87 -13.53
C LEU A 84 -15.70 -35.99 -12.91
N GLU A 85 -16.95 -35.73 -12.52
CA GLU A 85 -17.88 -36.75 -12.01
C GLU A 85 -18.15 -37.86 -13.04
N MET A 86 -18.25 -37.50 -14.32
CA MET A 86 -18.42 -38.45 -15.42
C MET A 86 -17.16 -39.33 -15.61
N LEU A 87 -15.96 -38.74 -15.49
CA LEU A 87 -14.69 -39.48 -15.55
C LEU A 87 -14.47 -40.41 -14.35
N GLU A 88 -15.08 -40.11 -13.19
CA GLU A 88 -15.07 -40.98 -12.01
C GLU A 88 -16.05 -42.17 -12.12
N SER A 89 -17.05 -42.07 -13.00
CA SER A 89 -18.12 -43.08 -13.17
C SER A 89 -17.76 -44.18 -14.19
N ASP A 90 -16.77 -43.96 -15.05
CA ASP A 90 -16.22 -44.99 -15.93
C ASP A 90 -15.18 -45.80 -15.13
N GLU A 91 -15.44 -47.09 -14.88
CA GLU A 91 -14.57 -47.98 -14.10
C GLU A 91 -13.11 -48.01 -14.61
N ILE A 92 -12.27 -47.16 -14.05
CA ILE A 92 -10.82 -47.24 -14.19
C ILE A 92 -10.31 -48.17 -13.08
N ASN A 93 -10.09 -49.43 -13.47
CA ASN A 93 -9.49 -50.54 -12.72
C ASN A 93 -8.46 -50.07 -11.66
N GLU A 94 -8.58 -50.57 -10.43
CA GLU A 94 -7.74 -50.25 -9.25
C GLU A 94 -6.23 -50.23 -9.53
N ASN A 95 -5.77 -51.01 -10.52
CA ASN A 95 -4.37 -51.05 -10.92
C ASN A 95 -3.88 -49.74 -11.55
N ASN A 96 -4.75 -49.02 -12.27
CA ASN A 96 -4.44 -47.69 -12.82
C ASN A 96 -4.45 -46.62 -11.73
N ASN A 97 -5.26 -46.79 -10.68
CA ASN A 97 -5.28 -45.88 -9.54
C ASN A 97 -4.00 -45.96 -8.70
N LYS A 98 -3.34 -47.14 -8.67
CA LYS A 98 -2.01 -47.28 -8.06
C LYS A 98 -0.93 -46.56 -8.88
N ILE A 99 -1.00 -46.68 -10.21
CA ILE A 99 -0.11 -45.98 -11.15
C ILE A 99 -0.38 -44.47 -11.16
N LEU A 100 -1.63 -44.03 -11.07
CA LEU A 100 -2.02 -42.62 -10.95
C LEU A 100 -1.68 -42.06 -9.58
N LYS A 101 -1.80 -42.81 -8.47
CA LYS A 101 -1.32 -42.35 -7.15
C LYS A 101 0.20 -42.36 -7.03
N GLU A 102 0.91 -43.22 -7.75
CA GLU A 102 2.38 -43.13 -7.89
C GLU A 102 2.80 -41.95 -8.78
N LYS A 103 2.04 -41.65 -9.83
CA LYS A 103 2.27 -40.49 -10.72
C LYS A 103 1.75 -39.15 -10.14
N ASN A 104 0.75 -39.19 -9.26
CA ASN A 104 0.13 -38.05 -8.56
C ASN A 104 0.55 -37.97 -7.09
N LYS A 105 1.52 -38.77 -6.64
CA LYS A 105 2.41 -38.28 -5.58
C LYS A 105 2.88 -36.93 -6.09
N PRO A 106 2.68 -35.81 -5.37
CA PRO A 106 3.00 -34.51 -5.92
C PRO A 106 4.43 -34.58 -6.40
N LEU A 107 4.59 -34.61 -7.72
CA LEU A 107 5.87 -34.40 -8.37
C LEU A 107 6.23 -32.92 -8.30
N ILE A 108 5.82 -32.24 -7.22
CA ILE A 108 6.73 -31.31 -6.55
C ILE A 108 7.85 -32.20 -6.01
N SER A 109 8.71 -32.65 -6.92
CA SER A 109 10.08 -32.93 -6.53
C SER A 109 10.49 -31.77 -5.63
N GLU A 110 11.16 -32.05 -4.52
CA GLU A 110 11.70 -31.01 -3.63
C GLU A 110 12.53 -29.94 -4.41
N SER A 111 12.84 -30.21 -5.69
CA SER A 111 13.40 -29.31 -6.68
C SER A 111 12.55 -28.11 -7.13
N MET A 112 11.23 -28.03 -6.86
CA MET A 112 10.41 -26.87 -7.34
C MET A 112 10.20 -25.77 -6.27
N ILE A 113 10.52 -26.02 -5.00
CA ILE A 113 10.47 -24.97 -3.95
C ILE A 113 11.83 -24.28 -3.89
N HIS A 114 11.89 -23.06 -4.42
CA HIS A 114 13.09 -22.25 -4.34
C HIS A 114 13.05 -21.33 -3.11
N THR A 115 14.01 -21.51 -2.21
CA THR A 115 14.22 -20.58 -1.09
C THR A 115 15.24 -19.53 -1.49
N ASN A 116 14.92 -18.25 -1.25
CA ASN A 116 15.90 -17.20 -1.49
C ASN A 116 17.00 -17.23 -0.42
N TYR A 117 18.25 -17.25 -0.87
CA TYR A 117 19.44 -17.18 -0.02
C TYR A 117 20.37 -16.02 -0.40
N ASP A 118 20.00 -15.26 -1.43
CA ASP A 118 20.77 -14.12 -1.92
C ASP A 118 20.05 -12.83 -1.49
N TRP A 119 20.48 -12.29 -0.36
CA TRP A 119 19.98 -11.03 0.19
C TRP A 119 21.06 -9.96 0.09
N PRO A 120 20.69 -8.68 -0.11
CA PRO A 120 21.67 -7.61 -0.08
C PRO A 120 22.52 -7.66 1.20
N GLY A 121 23.84 -7.73 1.05
CA GLY A 121 24.80 -7.78 2.17
C GLY A 121 24.92 -9.10 2.93
N SER A 122 24.15 -10.13 2.57
CA SER A 122 24.19 -11.46 3.18
C SER A 122 24.04 -12.55 2.10
N PHE A 123 25.12 -13.28 1.80
CA PHE A 123 25.10 -14.41 0.88
C PHE A 123 24.95 -15.73 1.66
N GLY A 124 23.98 -16.57 1.27
CA GLY A 124 23.74 -17.89 1.87
C GLY A 124 22.79 -17.89 3.07
N GLU A 125 22.31 -16.71 3.51
CA GLU A 125 21.36 -16.61 4.61
C GLU A 125 19.92 -16.79 4.12
N LEU A 126 19.13 -17.64 4.79
CA LEU A 126 17.72 -17.85 4.45
C LEU A 126 16.80 -16.74 5.02
N LYS A 127 17.37 -15.74 5.68
CA LYS A 127 16.68 -14.68 6.42
C LYS A 127 17.43 -13.37 6.21
N THR A 128 16.70 -12.27 6.28
CA THR A 128 17.26 -10.91 6.26
C THR A 128 16.70 -10.08 7.41
N ASN A 129 17.48 -9.11 7.89
CA ASN A 129 17.12 -8.25 9.01
C ASN A 129 15.94 -7.34 8.65
N THR A 130 14.97 -7.20 9.54
CA THR A 130 13.87 -6.23 9.38
C THR A 130 14.29 -4.85 9.89
N VAL A 131 15.13 -4.17 9.10
CA VAL A 131 15.78 -2.89 9.46
C VAL A 131 15.90 -1.99 8.23
N LEU A 132 15.85 -0.67 8.47
CA LEU A 132 16.02 0.37 7.46
C LEU A 132 17.03 1.41 7.93
N GLN A 133 17.81 1.96 7.01
CA GLN A 133 18.59 3.17 7.23
C GLN A 133 18.08 4.26 6.27
N TYR A 134 17.84 5.45 6.80
CA TYR A 134 17.34 6.58 6.02
C TYR A 134 18.43 7.63 5.77
N ASP A 135 18.13 8.59 4.89
CA ASP A 135 18.80 9.88 4.89
C ASP A 135 18.48 10.68 6.17
N ASP A 136 19.20 11.78 6.39
CA ASP A 136 19.08 12.63 7.59
C ASP A 136 17.66 13.20 7.79
N GLU A 137 16.90 13.32 6.70
CA GLU A 137 15.53 13.86 6.68
C GLU A 137 14.47 12.76 6.87
N TYR A 138 14.88 11.49 6.96
CA TYR A 138 14.00 10.34 7.05
C TYR A 138 13.02 10.19 5.86
N ILE A 139 13.36 10.76 4.71
CA ILE A 139 12.58 10.75 3.50
C ILE A 139 12.89 9.48 2.71
N ASN A 140 14.16 9.29 2.34
CA ASN A 140 14.59 8.20 1.45
C ASN A 140 15.29 7.08 2.22
N VAL A 141 15.00 5.83 1.82
CA VAL A 141 15.72 4.66 2.33
C VAL A 141 17.07 4.58 1.62
N MET A 142 18.16 4.69 2.38
CA MET A 142 19.54 4.59 1.89
C MET A 142 20.01 3.13 1.82
N SER A 143 19.60 2.32 2.79
CA SER A 143 19.90 0.90 2.84
C SER A 143 18.86 0.14 3.68
N TRP A 144 18.77 -1.18 3.51
CA TRP A 144 17.85 -2.05 4.24
C TRP A 144 18.49 -3.42 4.47
N GLY A 145 17.96 -4.22 5.39
CA GLY A 145 18.53 -5.53 5.71
C GLY A 145 19.90 -5.44 6.38
N ALA A 146 20.76 -6.45 6.20
CA ALA A 146 22.11 -6.43 6.76
C ALA A 146 22.94 -5.16 6.41
N PRO A 147 22.89 -4.61 5.18
CA PRO A 147 23.53 -3.35 4.80
C PRO A 147 23.22 -2.16 5.74
N ALA A 148 22.01 -2.09 6.28
CA ALA A 148 21.61 -1.01 7.19
C ALA A 148 22.25 -1.10 8.58
N LEU A 149 22.85 -2.23 8.94
CA LEU A 149 23.54 -2.41 10.22
C LEU A 149 25.04 -2.11 10.15
N PHE A 150 25.62 -2.02 8.95
CA PHE A 150 27.05 -1.75 8.78
C PHE A 150 27.37 -0.31 9.15
N LYS A 151 28.16 -0.13 10.21
CA LYS A 151 28.83 1.15 10.50
C LYS A 151 30.10 1.25 9.68
N ARG A 152 30.30 2.34 8.95
CA ARG A 152 31.57 2.54 8.24
C ARG A 152 32.76 2.58 9.22
N PRO A 153 33.89 1.91 8.92
CA PRO A 153 35.06 1.96 9.77
C PRO A 153 35.67 3.38 9.83
N PRO A 154 36.25 3.78 10.98
CA PRO A 154 36.66 5.15 11.28
C PRO A 154 37.75 5.72 10.36
N PHE A 155 38.50 4.86 9.66
CA PHE A 155 39.62 5.27 8.79
C PHE A 155 39.21 5.96 7.48
N LYS A 156 37.92 5.98 7.12
CA LYS A 156 37.38 6.72 5.96
C LYS A 156 36.59 7.98 6.36
N LYS A 157 36.77 8.51 7.58
CA LYS A 157 36.22 9.81 7.99
C LYS A 157 36.96 10.94 7.26
N LYS A 158 36.63 11.17 5.99
CA LYS A 158 36.89 12.49 5.38
C LYS A 158 36.09 13.51 6.17
N ILE A 159 36.76 14.59 6.55
CA ILE A 159 36.25 15.73 7.29
C ILE A 159 34.98 16.23 6.57
N GLY A 160 33.81 15.96 7.17
CA GLY A 160 32.52 16.32 6.58
C GLY A 160 31.39 15.42 7.08
N LYS A 161 30.85 15.76 8.26
CA LYS A 161 29.55 15.33 8.84
C LYS A 161 29.28 13.81 8.97
N ASP A 162 29.20 13.34 10.22
CA ASP A 162 28.64 12.03 10.63
C ASP A 162 27.12 11.96 10.34
N ASN A 163 26.73 12.00 9.06
CA ASN A 163 25.34 11.99 8.58
C ASN A 163 24.78 10.56 8.38
N GLU A 164 25.36 9.55 9.04
CA GLU A 164 24.76 8.20 9.03
C GLU A 164 23.68 8.14 10.11
N THR A 165 22.41 8.18 9.68
CA THR A 165 21.29 8.02 10.60
C THR A 165 21.33 6.66 11.29
N LYS A 166 20.84 6.62 12.53
CA LYS A 166 20.69 5.36 13.26
C LYS A 166 19.69 4.46 12.53
N PRO A 167 19.98 3.15 12.44
CA PRO A 167 19.04 2.20 11.84
C PRO A 167 17.69 2.21 12.57
N VAL A 168 16.62 2.09 11.80
CA VAL A 168 15.24 1.98 12.27
C VAL A 168 14.89 0.50 12.33
N GLU A 169 14.86 -0.04 13.55
CA GLU A 169 14.65 -1.45 13.84
C GLU A 169 13.32 -1.67 14.58
N LEU A 170 12.88 -2.93 14.65
CA LEU A 170 11.77 -3.39 15.49
C LEU A 170 10.43 -2.67 15.25
N PHE A 171 10.28 -1.98 14.13
CA PHE A 171 9.06 -1.21 13.81
C PHE A 171 7.80 -2.09 13.72
N LYS A 172 7.93 -3.39 13.46
CA LYS A 172 6.82 -4.36 13.50
C LYS A 172 6.22 -4.54 14.90
N LEU A 173 6.96 -4.25 15.98
CA LEU A 173 6.44 -4.36 17.35
C LEU A 173 5.28 -3.39 17.61
N HIS A 174 5.16 -2.32 16.82
CA HIS A 174 4.01 -1.42 16.87
C HIS A 174 2.68 -2.06 16.45
N LEU A 175 2.73 -3.21 15.77
CA LEU A 175 1.57 -4.00 15.39
C LEU A 175 1.14 -5.03 16.46
N SER A 176 1.98 -5.25 17.48
CA SER A 176 1.68 -6.18 18.56
C SER A 176 0.74 -5.56 19.60
N ASN A 177 0.18 -6.41 20.46
CA ASN A 177 -0.65 -5.98 21.59
C ASN A 177 0.19 -5.49 22.79
N LEU A 178 1.48 -5.16 22.60
CA LEU A 178 2.31 -4.60 23.65
C LEU A 178 1.79 -3.23 24.09
N PRO A 179 1.88 -2.89 25.40
CA PRO A 179 1.71 -1.53 25.89
C PRO A 179 2.61 -0.55 25.14
N ASP A 180 2.12 0.67 24.91
CA ASP A 180 2.84 1.69 24.13
C ASP A 180 4.20 2.07 24.73
N GLU A 181 4.34 1.96 26.05
CA GLU A 181 5.60 2.21 26.77
C GLU A 181 6.71 1.20 26.44
N LEU A 182 6.35 -0.02 26.04
CA LEU A 182 7.28 -1.08 25.66
C LEU A 182 7.62 -1.07 24.16
N LYS A 183 6.92 -0.25 23.37
CA LYS A 183 7.17 -0.15 21.94
C LYS A 183 8.43 0.69 21.68
N PRO A 184 9.26 0.32 20.69
CA PRO A 184 10.46 1.07 20.38
C PRO A 184 10.09 2.48 19.92
N LYS A 185 10.81 3.50 20.41
CA LYS A 185 10.68 4.87 19.90
C LYS A 185 11.33 4.93 18.52
N LEU A 186 10.53 5.24 17.51
CA LEU A 186 10.98 5.32 16.12
C LEU A 186 11.10 6.79 15.67
N PRO A 187 12.10 7.13 14.84
CA PRO A 187 12.21 8.48 14.26
C PRO A 187 11.19 8.72 13.14
N VAL A 188 10.54 7.66 12.65
CA VAL A 188 9.47 7.69 11.65
C VAL A 188 8.25 6.94 12.15
N ARG A 189 7.08 7.25 11.59
CA ARG A 189 5.86 6.46 11.81
C ARG A 189 6.10 5.00 11.40
N TYR A 190 5.67 4.06 12.22
CA TYR A 190 5.90 2.63 11.97
C TYR A 190 5.24 2.17 10.66
N GLU A 191 4.09 2.74 10.27
CA GLU A 191 3.44 2.41 8.99
C GLU A 191 4.33 2.80 7.79
N LYS A 192 5.07 3.92 7.90
CA LYS A 192 6.06 4.34 6.89
C LYS A 192 7.20 3.34 6.83
N ALA A 193 7.78 2.97 7.97
CA ALA A 193 8.88 2.00 8.03
C ALA A 193 8.46 0.63 7.47
N ILE A 194 7.27 0.13 7.81
CA ILE A 194 6.74 -1.13 7.24
C ILE A 194 6.60 -1.01 5.73
N THR A 195 5.96 0.05 5.24
CA THR A 195 5.76 0.29 3.80
C THR A 195 7.10 0.34 3.06
N ASP A 196 8.05 1.11 3.60
CA ASP A 196 9.35 1.31 3.01
C ASP A 196 10.14 -0.01 2.94
N TYR A 197 10.10 -0.82 4.00
CA TYR A 197 10.72 -2.13 4.02
C TYR A 197 10.08 -3.10 3.01
N LEU A 198 8.75 -3.16 2.96
CA LEU A 198 8.02 -4.00 2.02
C LEU A 198 8.29 -3.60 0.56
N ARG A 199 8.49 -2.29 0.30
CA ARG A 199 8.90 -1.80 -1.00
C ARG A 199 10.29 -2.29 -1.39
N GLU A 200 11.29 -2.16 -0.51
CA GLU A 200 12.66 -2.55 -0.83
C GLU A 200 12.81 -4.07 -1.01
N ILE A 201 12.18 -4.88 -0.15
CA ILE A 201 12.17 -6.34 -0.36
C ILE A 201 11.39 -6.73 -1.62
N GLY A 202 10.33 -6.00 -1.97
CA GLY A 202 9.56 -6.21 -3.20
C GLY A 202 10.39 -6.04 -4.47
N LYS A 203 11.36 -5.11 -4.49
CA LYS A 203 12.31 -4.94 -5.60
C LYS A 203 13.18 -6.20 -5.78
N VAL A 204 13.75 -6.71 -4.69
CA VAL A 204 14.58 -7.92 -4.72
C VAL A 204 13.76 -9.14 -5.13
N ILE A 205 12.52 -9.27 -4.66
CA ILE A 205 11.62 -10.35 -5.08
C ILE A 205 11.41 -10.29 -6.60
N LYS A 206 11.13 -9.11 -7.14
CA LYS A 206 10.93 -8.92 -8.58
C LYS A 206 12.17 -9.32 -9.40
N GLU A 207 13.35 -8.85 -8.99
CA GLU A 207 14.63 -9.17 -9.64
C GLU A 207 14.96 -10.67 -9.54
N THR A 208 14.69 -11.27 -8.37
CA THR A 208 14.89 -12.69 -8.11
C THR A 208 14.01 -13.55 -9.01
N ILE A 209 12.74 -13.17 -9.17
CA ILE A 209 11.82 -13.92 -10.03
C ILE A 209 12.24 -13.79 -11.50
N ALA A 210 12.51 -12.57 -11.96
CA ALA A 210 12.90 -12.31 -13.34
C ALA A 210 14.21 -13.01 -13.74
N SER A 211 15.17 -13.14 -12.81
CA SER A 211 16.45 -13.79 -13.07
C SER A 211 16.37 -15.32 -13.05
N ARG A 212 15.56 -15.91 -12.17
CA ARG A 212 15.45 -17.37 -12.02
C ARG A 212 14.45 -17.99 -12.98
N TRP A 213 13.35 -17.31 -13.28
CA TRP A 213 12.30 -17.81 -14.16
C TRP A 213 12.09 -16.84 -15.33
N ILE A 214 12.89 -17.06 -16.37
CA ILE A 214 12.85 -16.27 -17.60
C ILE A 214 11.47 -16.43 -18.26
N GLY A 215 10.85 -15.31 -18.60
CA GLY A 215 9.56 -15.29 -19.32
C GLY A 215 8.31 -15.37 -18.44
N ILE A 216 8.44 -15.43 -17.11
CA ILE A 216 7.28 -15.29 -16.22
C ILE A 216 6.81 -13.83 -16.22
N ASP A 217 5.53 -13.64 -16.53
CA ASP A 217 4.85 -12.38 -16.29
C ASP A 217 4.48 -12.28 -14.81
N ILE A 218 5.33 -11.56 -14.08
CA ILE A 218 5.20 -11.36 -12.64
C ILE A 218 3.84 -10.72 -12.27
N LEU A 219 3.19 -10.00 -13.18
CA LEU A 219 1.91 -9.32 -12.90
C LEU A 219 0.71 -10.24 -13.01
N HIS A 220 0.80 -11.25 -13.88
CA HIS A 220 -0.34 -12.10 -14.21
C HIS A 220 -0.21 -13.51 -13.64
N GLN A 221 1.02 -13.99 -13.46
CA GLN A 221 1.34 -15.38 -13.11
C GLN A 221 1.89 -15.57 -11.70
N VAL A 222 2.14 -14.48 -10.94
CA VAL A 222 2.68 -14.58 -9.58
C VAL A 222 1.65 -14.13 -8.54
N LEU A 223 1.43 -14.99 -7.55
CA LEU A 223 0.69 -14.68 -6.32
C LEU A 223 1.69 -14.45 -5.19
N LEU A 224 1.63 -13.27 -4.54
CA LEU A 224 2.45 -13.00 -3.36
C LEU A 224 1.65 -13.30 -2.10
N VAL A 225 2.16 -14.22 -1.28
CA VAL A 225 1.57 -14.55 0.02
C VAL A 225 2.41 -13.95 1.15
N LEU A 226 1.88 -12.94 1.83
CA LEU A 226 2.50 -12.38 3.03
C LEU A 226 1.93 -13.06 4.27
N THR A 227 2.80 -13.56 5.15
CA THR A 227 2.43 -14.17 6.42
C THR A 227 2.58 -13.18 7.57
N TYR A 228 1.69 -13.27 8.55
CA TYR A 228 1.79 -12.53 9.82
C TYR A 228 1.47 -13.45 11.01
N PRO A 229 1.89 -13.10 12.24
CA PRO A 229 1.57 -13.86 13.45
C PRO A 229 0.07 -14.01 13.70
N ALA A 230 -0.35 -15.18 14.20
CA ALA A 230 -1.77 -15.49 14.42
C ALA A 230 -2.44 -14.59 15.48
N ASP A 231 -1.67 -14.05 16.41
CA ASP A 231 -2.09 -13.15 17.50
C ASP A 231 -2.26 -11.68 17.06
N TYR A 232 -1.99 -11.35 15.79
CA TYR A 232 -2.26 -10.02 15.27
C TYR A 232 -3.75 -9.69 15.33
N SER A 233 -4.08 -8.54 15.92
CA SER A 233 -5.45 -8.00 15.90
C SER A 233 -5.90 -7.68 14.47
N ASP A 234 -7.21 -7.61 14.23
CA ASP A 234 -7.73 -7.25 12.90
C ASP A 234 -7.29 -5.86 12.45
N LYS A 235 -7.06 -4.94 13.40
CA LYS A 235 -6.43 -3.64 13.15
C LYS A 235 -5.00 -3.80 12.65
N ALA A 236 -4.17 -4.62 13.31
CA ALA A 236 -2.80 -4.88 12.88
C ALA A 236 -2.75 -5.53 11.49
N LYS A 237 -3.64 -6.50 11.22
CA LYS A 237 -3.82 -7.10 9.90
C LYS A 237 -4.15 -6.04 8.85
N ALA A 238 -5.15 -5.19 9.11
CA ALA A 238 -5.55 -4.11 8.20
C ALA A 238 -4.43 -3.12 7.91
N ILE A 239 -3.61 -2.77 8.93
CA ILE A 239 -2.43 -1.91 8.73
C ILE A 239 -1.39 -2.61 7.85
N MET A 240 -1.08 -3.88 8.09
CA MET A 240 -0.15 -4.65 7.25
C MET A 240 -0.64 -4.74 5.81
N ARG A 241 -1.94 -5.00 5.60
CA ARG A 241 -2.58 -4.95 4.28
C ARG A 241 -2.30 -3.59 3.64
N LYS A 242 -2.68 -2.50 4.31
CA LYS A 242 -2.52 -1.14 3.79
C LYS A 242 -1.07 -0.79 3.43
N CYS A 243 -0.10 -1.20 4.25
CA CYS A 243 1.31 -0.97 3.97
C CYS A 243 1.80 -1.76 2.74
N ALA A 244 1.30 -2.98 2.55
CA ALA A 244 1.62 -3.81 1.39
C ALA A 244 0.97 -3.29 0.08
N PHE A 245 -0.18 -2.61 0.17
CA PHE A 245 -0.91 -2.06 -0.98
C PHE A 245 -0.53 -0.61 -1.34
N ASN A 246 0.45 0.00 -0.67
CA ASN A 246 0.84 1.39 -0.89
C ASN A 246 1.56 1.57 -2.26
N PRO A 247 1.26 2.62 -3.05
CA PRO A 247 1.78 2.88 -4.42
C PRO A 247 3.30 2.80 -4.66
N GLY A 248 4.14 2.73 -3.62
CA GLY A 248 5.58 2.51 -3.77
C GLY A 248 5.97 1.08 -4.16
N ILE A 249 5.15 0.08 -3.80
CA ILE A 249 5.13 -1.22 -4.47
C ILE A 249 4.32 -0.96 -5.73
N LYS A 250 4.97 -0.97 -6.91
CA LYS A 250 4.35 -0.57 -8.19
C LYS A 250 2.92 -1.14 -8.29
N LYS A 251 1.98 -0.33 -8.84
CA LYS A 251 0.56 -0.70 -9.05
C LYS A 251 0.36 -2.14 -9.53
N GLU A 252 1.29 -2.58 -10.34
CA GLU A 252 1.66 -3.95 -10.71
C GLU A 252 1.27 -5.07 -9.72
N PHE A 253 1.55 -4.97 -8.42
CA PHE A 253 1.24 -6.07 -7.46
C PHE A 253 -0.03 -5.85 -6.63
N GLN A 254 -0.71 -4.71 -6.80
CA GLN A 254 -1.79 -4.27 -5.90
C GLN A 254 -3.00 -5.20 -5.87
N HIS A 255 -3.22 -6.02 -6.90
CA HIS A 255 -4.38 -6.90 -6.99
C HIS A 255 -4.08 -8.37 -6.61
N ARG A 256 -2.82 -8.71 -6.28
CA ARG A 256 -2.37 -10.12 -6.12
C ARG A 256 -1.60 -10.41 -4.83
N ILE A 257 -1.67 -9.51 -3.85
CA ILE A 257 -1.16 -9.78 -2.51
C ILE A 257 -2.27 -10.50 -1.74
N ASN A 258 -2.14 -11.81 -1.57
CA ASN A 258 -2.96 -12.55 -0.63
C ASN A 258 -2.26 -12.58 0.73
N ILE A 259 -3.03 -12.49 1.79
CA ILE A 259 -2.48 -12.40 3.14
C ILE A 259 -3.11 -13.49 3.98
N SER A 260 -2.28 -14.44 4.41
CA SER A 260 -2.70 -15.68 5.03
C SER A 260 -2.05 -15.86 6.40
N ILE A 261 -2.75 -16.56 7.29
CA ILE A 261 -2.23 -17.01 8.58
C ILE A 261 -1.42 -18.29 8.30
N PRO A 262 -0.20 -18.44 8.85
CA PRO A 262 0.54 -19.68 8.69
C PRO A 262 -0.24 -20.85 9.33
N THR A 263 -0.45 -21.92 8.56
CA THR A 263 -1.26 -23.08 8.96
C THR A 263 -0.54 -24.07 9.88
N GLN A 264 0.76 -23.86 10.18
CA GLN A 264 1.53 -24.68 11.13
C GLN A 264 2.25 -23.86 12.21
N PRO A 265 2.26 -24.35 13.48
CA PRO A 265 2.93 -23.68 14.60
C PRO A 265 4.47 -23.63 14.49
N THR A 266 5.06 -24.31 13.51
CA THR A 266 6.52 -24.33 13.25
C THR A 266 7.08 -22.98 12.77
N VAL A 267 6.22 -21.99 12.49
CA VAL A 267 6.61 -20.59 12.17
C VAL A 267 6.49 -19.66 13.40
N ALA A 268 5.91 -20.13 14.51
CA ALA A 268 5.67 -19.33 15.71
C ALA A 268 6.90 -19.12 16.60
N VAL A 269 8.00 -19.86 16.39
CA VAL A 269 9.28 -19.64 17.08
C VAL A 269 10.28 -19.02 16.11
N ALA A 270 10.02 -17.79 15.68
CA ALA A 270 11.02 -16.96 15.02
C ALA A 270 10.87 -15.53 15.52
N HIS A 271 11.50 -15.24 16.66
CA HIS A 271 11.86 -13.89 17.04
C HIS A 271 12.52 -13.20 15.84
N GLY A 272 11.91 -12.13 15.33
CA GLY A 272 12.57 -11.11 14.51
C GLY A 272 12.82 -11.37 13.02
N ALA A 273 12.52 -12.53 12.43
CA ALA A 273 12.80 -12.78 11.00
C ALA A 273 11.52 -13.03 10.17
N VAL A 274 11.36 -12.32 9.05
CA VAL A 274 10.31 -12.64 8.07
C VAL A 274 10.68 -13.96 7.40
N LYS A 275 9.94 -15.03 7.69
CA LYS A 275 10.01 -16.28 6.92
C LYS A 275 9.09 -16.13 5.72
N THR A 276 9.63 -15.69 4.59
CA THR A 276 8.91 -15.62 3.31
C THR A 276 8.97 -16.99 2.63
N GLN A 277 7.88 -17.75 2.72
CA GLN A 277 7.68 -18.95 1.91
C GLN A 277 6.94 -18.56 0.63
N PHE A 278 7.59 -18.73 -0.52
CA PHE A 278 6.98 -18.60 -1.83
C PHE A 278 6.46 -19.98 -2.25
N TYR A 279 5.16 -20.11 -2.50
CA TYR A 279 4.58 -21.27 -3.14
C TYR A 279 4.19 -20.88 -4.57
N PHE A 280 4.80 -21.52 -5.55
CA PHE A 280 4.44 -21.39 -6.96
C PHE A 280 3.68 -22.65 -7.39
N SER A 281 2.44 -22.49 -7.83
CA SER A 281 1.77 -23.49 -8.68
C SER A 281 1.82 -22.94 -10.09
N SER A 282 2.61 -23.57 -10.95
CA SER A 282 2.57 -23.30 -12.38
C SER A 282 1.69 -24.37 -13.01
N ASP A 283 0.39 -24.11 -13.09
CA ASP A 283 -0.45 -24.88 -14.01
C ASP A 283 -0.28 -24.25 -15.39
N SER A 284 0.18 -25.10 -16.32
CA SER A 284 0.39 -24.79 -17.74
C SER A 284 -0.94 -24.65 -18.47
#